data_AF-A0A1B9LWD3-F1
#
_entry.id   AF-A0A1B9LWD3-F1
#
_cell.length_a   1.000
_cell.length_b   1.000
_cell.length_c   1.000
_cell.angle_alpha   90.00
_cell.angle_beta   90.00
_cell.angle_gamma   90.00
#
_symmetry.space_group_name_H-M   'P 1'
#
loop_
_entity.id
_entity.type
_entity.pdbx_description
1 polymer ?
#
loop_
_entity_poly.entity_id
_entity_poly.type
_entity_poly.pdbx_seq_one_letter_code
_entity_poly.pdbx_strand_id
1 'polypeptide(L)'
;MVLKLEETQQQLTDEELNEFSQFVGNKIPDDFINFYRQFNGGTFIQLDSKMSNYVDDKFLINFFSIKYGLTIENIYAQFKRDFPQLQDMLPFASDLYSNCYLLSLRPQDNGCVYYWSVVEQKLTLQFESFNCFILFLDEVLQSLDKKYKKDRQLDILIWVWVIASIALYIYFQK
;
A
#
# COMPACT_ATOMS: atom_id res chain seq x y z
N MET A 1 4.88 14.19 -1.95
CA MET A 1 4.58 12.78 -1.66
C MET A 1 5.18 12.45 -0.30
N VAL A 2 4.36 12.02 0.66
CA VAL A 2 4.75 11.73 2.06
C VAL A 2 4.65 10.22 2.36
N LEU A 3 4.19 9.43 1.39
CA LEU A 3 4.11 7.98 1.45
C LEU A 3 5.35 7.34 2.08
N LYS A 4 5.11 6.49 3.07
CA LYS A 4 6.11 5.64 3.71
C LYS A 4 5.61 4.22 3.65
N LEU A 5 6.49 3.30 3.27
CA LEU A 5 6.26 1.87 3.39
C LEU A 5 7.19 1.32 4.46
N GLU A 6 6.67 0.40 5.25
CA GLU A 6 7.40 -0.36 6.24
C GLU A 6 7.89 -1.68 5.60
N GLU A 7 8.94 -2.28 6.13
CA GLU A 7 9.44 -3.59 5.65
C GLU A 7 9.78 -3.66 4.15
N THR A 8 10.13 -2.52 3.54
CA THR A 8 10.71 -2.53 2.18
C THR A 8 11.96 -3.41 2.15
N GLN A 9 12.12 -4.17 1.07
CA GLN A 9 13.36 -4.88 0.83
C GLN A 9 14.49 -3.90 0.46
N GLN A 10 15.70 -4.44 0.30
CA GLN A 10 16.87 -3.70 -0.14
C GLN A 10 16.57 -2.92 -1.43
N GLN A 11 17.10 -1.69 -1.51
CA GLN A 11 16.96 -0.85 -2.71
C GLN A 11 17.57 -1.55 -3.92
N LEU A 12 16.88 -1.40 -5.05
CA LEU A 12 17.28 -2.00 -6.31
C LEU A 12 18.34 -1.13 -6.99
N THR A 13 19.30 -1.81 -7.63
CA THR A 13 20.24 -1.17 -8.54
C THR A 13 19.58 -0.84 -9.89
N ASP A 14 20.21 0.03 -10.68
CA ASP A 14 19.75 0.33 -12.04
C ASP A 14 19.74 -0.92 -12.94
N GLU A 15 20.69 -1.82 -12.75
CA GLU A 15 20.77 -3.09 -13.49
C GLU A 15 19.57 -3.97 -13.16
N GLU A 16 19.23 -4.13 -11.88
CA GLU A 16 18.08 -4.95 -11.45
C GLU A 16 16.75 -4.38 -11.93
N LEU A 17 16.59 -3.05 -11.94
CA LEU A 17 15.41 -2.40 -12.49
C LEU A 17 15.30 -2.60 -14.01
N ASN A 18 16.44 -2.56 -14.72
CA ASN A 18 16.49 -2.80 -16.16
C ASN A 18 16.20 -4.27 -16.50
N GLU A 19 16.75 -5.22 -15.76
CA GLU A 19 16.44 -6.65 -15.89
C GLU A 19 14.94 -6.91 -15.72
N PHE A 20 14.33 -6.32 -14.69
CA PHE A 20 12.90 -6.43 -14.45
C PHE A 20 12.06 -5.81 -15.57
N SER A 21 12.45 -4.64 -16.08
CA SER A 21 11.77 -4.00 -17.23
C SER A 21 11.85 -4.90 -18.48
N GLN A 22 12.99 -5.54 -18.73
CA GLN A 22 13.13 -6.48 -19.84
C GLN A 22 12.27 -7.73 -19.65
N PHE A 23 12.19 -8.28 -18.43
CA PHE A 23 11.37 -9.45 -18.11
C PHE A 23 9.89 -9.25 -18.49
N VAL A 24 9.35 -8.05 -18.29
CA VAL A 24 7.97 -7.67 -18.67
C VAL A 24 7.85 -7.11 -20.09
N GLY A 25 8.92 -7.16 -20.88
CA GLY A 25 8.94 -6.73 -22.28
C GLY A 25 9.01 -5.21 -22.48
N ASN A 26 9.61 -4.47 -21.55
CA ASN A 26 9.75 -3.01 -21.54
C ASN A 26 8.40 -2.28 -21.65
N LYS A 27 7.36 -2.86 -21.06
CA LYS A 27 5.99 -2.32 -21.07
C LYS A 27 5.62 -1.59 -19.77
N ILE A 28 6.52 -1.50 -18.80
CA ILE A 28 6.23 -0.87 -17.51
C ILE A 28 6.37 0.66 -17.62
N PRO A 29 5.39 1.41 -17.10
CA PRO A 29 5.48 2.86 -16.96
C PRO A 29 6.62 3.35 -16.03
N ASP A 30 7.17 4.53 -16.34
CA ASP A 30 8.27 5.14 -15.58
C ASP A 30 7.93 5.43 -14.11
N ASP A 31 6.68 5.80 -13.82
CA ASP A 31 6.21 6.07 -12.45
C ASP A 31 6.27 4.81 -11.57
N PHE A 32 5.98 3.64 -12.13
CA PHE A 32 6.15 2.35 -11.45
C PHE A 32 7.63 2.07 -11.12
N ILE A 33 8.53 2.26 -12.08
CA ILE A 33 9.97 2.06 -11.86
C ILE A 33 10.51 3.06 -10.81
N ASN A 34 10.10 4.32 -10.90
CA ASN A 34 10.50 5.35 -9.95
C ASN A 34 10.02 5.08 -8.52
N PHE A 35 8.85 4.47 -8.38
CA PHE A 35 8.35 3.99 -7.08
C PHE A 35 9.21 2.84 -6.56
N TYR A 36 9.45 1.81 -7.37
CA TYR A 36 10.20 0.63 -6.94
C TYR A 36 11.69 0.88 -6.67
N ARG A 37 12.25 1.91 -7.31
CA ARG A 37 13.58 2.45 -6.98
C ARG A 37 13.66 2.95 -5.54
N GLN A 38 12.58 3.53 -5.03
CA GLN A 38 12.50 4.04 -3.67
C GLN A 38 12.07 2.95 -2.68
N PHE A 39 11.13 2.10 -3.09
CA PHE A 39 10.49 1.08 -2.27
C PHE A 39 10.42 -0.26 -3.01
N ASN A 40 11.34 -1.17 -2.69
CA ASN A 40 11.33 -2.51 -3.26
C ASN A 40 10.32 -3.41 -2.51
N GLY A 41 9.04 -3.19 -2.79
CA GLY A 41 7.94 -3.77 -2.03
C GLY A 41 7.74 -3.09 -0.67
N GLY A 42 7.01 -3.77 0.22
CA GLY A 42 6.78 -3.33 1.60
C GLY A 42 5.30 -3.07 1.92
N THR A 43 5.04 -2.84 3.19
CA THR A 43 3.70 -2.70 3.78
C THR A 43 3.33 -1.22 3.90
N PHE A 44 2.18 -0.82 3.37
CA PHE A 44 1.73 0.58 3.45
C PHE A 44 1.41 1.03 4.87
N ILE A 45 0.65 0.22 5.62
CA ILE A 45 0.35 0.45 7.04
C ILE A 45 0.40 -0.90 7.74
N GLN A 46 1.25 -1.07 8.74
CA GLN A 46 1.25 -2.29 9.55
C GLN A 46 0.05 -2.36 10.49
N LEU A 47 -0.42 -3.59 10.71
CA LEU A 47 -1.51 -3.96 11.61
C LEU A 47 -1.23 -3.61 13.08
N ASP A 48 0.03 -3.53 13.49
CA ASP A 48 0.45 -3.17 14.84
C ASP A 48 0.81 -1.68 14.98
N SER A 49 0.73 -0.91 13.89
CA SER A 49 0.92 0.53 13.94
C SER A 49 -0.17 1.19 14.80
N LYS A 50 0.14 2.30 15.47
CA LYS A 50 -0.86 3.08 16.24
C LYS A 50 -2.03 3.58 15.38
N MET A 51 -1.88 3.53 14.06
CA MET A 51 -2.86 3.94 13.07
C MET A 51 -3.74 2.78 12.60
N SER A 52 -3.39 1.52 12.87
CA SER A 52 -4.14 0.35 12.39
C SER A 52 -5.60 0.34 12.86
N ASN A 53 -5.87 0.78 14.09
CA ASN A 53 -7.24 0.94 14.62
C ASN A 53 -8.11 1.95 13.84
N TYR A 54 -7.51 2.76 12.97
CA TYR A 54 -8.19 3.77 12.17
C TYR A 54 -8.29 3.39 10.70
N VAL A 55 -7.71 2.26 10.31
CA VAL A 55 -7.55 1.80 8.93
C VAL A 55 -8.54 0.68 8.68
N ASP A 56 -9.33 0.83 7.61
CA ASP A 56 -10.17 -0.25 7.10
C ASP A 56 -9.26 -1.34 6.52
N ASP A 57 -9.55 -2.62 6.81
CA ASP A 57 -8.74 -3.78 6.39
C ASP A 57 -8.40 -3.76 4.88
N LYS A 58 -9.28 -3.19 4.06
CA LYS A 58 -9.05 -3.05 2.60
C LYS A 58 -7.87 -2.14 2.21
N PHE A 59 -7.37 -1.32 3.13
CA PHE A 59 -6.22 -0.44 2.94
C PHE A 59 -4.92 -1.02 3.52
N LEU A 60 -4.97 -2.24 4.05
CA LEU A 60 -3.78 -2.97 4.46
C LEU A 60 -3.19 -3.66 3.23
N ILE A 61 -2.42 -2.86 2.50
CA ILE A 61 -1.82 -3.22 1.22
C ILE A 61 -0.36 -3.59 1.43
N ASN A 62 0.03 -4.74 0.90
CA ASN A 62 1.40 -5.21 0.84
C ASN A 62 1.89 -5.22 -0.61
N PHE A 63 2.93 -4.43 -0.89
CA PHE A 63 3.59 -4.40 -2.19
C PHE A 63 4.58 -5.56 -2.29
N PHE A 64 4.50 -6.31 -3.38
CA PHE A 64 5.47 -7.35 -3.69
C PHE A 64 6.77 -6.71 -4.12
N SER A 65 7.90 -7.30 -3.72
CA SER A 65 9.23 -6.85 -4.13
C SER A 65 9.51 -7.27 -5.58
N ILE A 66 10.32 -6.49 -6.29
CA ILE A 66 10.89 -6.93 -7.57
C ILE A 66 11.93 -8.02 -7.32
N LYS A 67 12.79 -7.82 -6.30
CA LYS A 67 13.86 -8.74 -5.94
C LYS A 67 13.84 -9.04 -4.45
N TYR A 68 14.34 -10.23 -4.10
CA TYR A 68 14.41 -10.79 -2.75
C TYR A 68 13.05 -11.25 -2.20
N GLY A 69 13.04 -12.36 -1.46
CA GLY A 69 11.81 -12.92 -0.88
C GLY A 69 10.83 -13.45 -1.93
N LEU A 70 9.53 -13.21 -1.72
CA LEU A 70 8.47 -13.53 -2.66
C LEU A 70 8.31 -12.39 -3.68
N THR A 71 8.89 -12.56 -4.86
CA THR A 71 9.00 -11.51 -5.87
C THR A 71 7.79 -11.45 -6.81
N ILE A 72 7.61 -10.28 -7.44
CA ILE A 72 6.64 -10.06 -8.53
C ILE A 72 6.81 -11.10 -9.63
N GLU A 73 8.05 -11.42 -10.02
CA GLU A 73 8.30 -12.38 -11.10
C GLU A 73 7.75 -13.78 -10.78
N ASN A 74 7.99 -14.25 -9.54
CA ASN A 74 7.49 -15.54 -9.07
C ASN A 74 5.95 -15.58 -9.04
N ILE A 75 5.35 -14.52 -8.49
CA ILE A 75 3.89 -14.38 -8.40
C ILE A 75 3.29 -14.29 -9.80
N TYR A 76 3.89 -13.51 -10.70
CA TYR A 76 3.40 -13.35 -12.06
C TYR A 76 3.48 -14.64 -12.87
N ALA A 77 4.56 -15.41 -12.73
CA ALA A 77 4.69 -16.72 -13.34
C ALA A 77 3.64 -17.73 -12.83
N GLN A 78 3.29 -17.67 -11.54
CA GLN A 78 2.18 -18.44 -10.99
C GLN A 78 0.83 -17.95 -11.52
N PHE A 79 0.57 -16.64 -11.49
CA PHE A 79 -0.67 -16.03 -11.98
C PHE A 79 -0.96 -16.40 -13.44
N LYS A 80 0.04 -16.39 -14.31
CA LYS A 80 -0.12 -16.80 -15.72
C LYS A 80 -0.56 -18.27 -15.87
N ARG A 81 -0.12 -19.15 -14.96
CA ARG A 81 -0.50 -20.57 -14.98
C ARG A 81 -1.91 -20.77 -14.44
N ASP A 82 -2.22 -20.12 -13.32
CA ASP A 82 -3.48 -20.32 -12.58
C ASP A 82 -4.64 -19.54 -13.20
N PHE A 83 -4.36 -18.39 -13.81
CA PHE A 83 -5.34 -17.48 -14.40
C PHE A 83 -4.91 -17.01 -15.81
N PRO A 84 -4.98 -17.87 -16.84
CA PRO A 84 -4.57 -17.52 -18.20
C PRO A 84 -5.29 -16.29 -18.79
N GLN A 85 -6.51 -15.99 -18.32
CA GLN A 85 -7.29 -14.82 -18.71
C GLN A 85 -6.68 -13.48 -18.25
N LEU A 86 -5.73 -13.51 -17.30
CA LEU A 86 -5.01 -12.34 -16.79
C LEU A 86 -3.67 -12.14 -17.51
N GLN A 87 -3.56 -12.60 -18.76
CA GLN A 87 -2.38 -12.34 -19.57
C GLN A 87 -2.09 -10.83 -19.66
N ASP A 88 -0.81 -10.47 -19.56
CA ASP A 88 -0.34 -9.07 -19.55
C ASP A 88 -0.90 -8.23 -18.38
N MET A 89 -1.30 -8.87 -17.27
CA MET A 89 -1.65 -8.21 -16.01
C MET A 89 -0.61 -8.55 -14.94
N LEU A 90 0.22 -7.58 -14.57
CA LEU A 90 1.33 -7.77 -13.64
C LEU A 90 0.88 -7.57 -12.19
N PRO A 91 0.85 -8.60 -11.34
CA PRO A 91 0.57 -8.43 -9.91
C PRO A 91 1.70 -7.66 -9.23
N PHE A 92 1.36 -6.60 -8.48
CA PHE A 92 2.36 -5.79 -7.77
C PHE A 92 2.04 -5.56 -6.30
N ALA A 93 0.80 -5.76 -5.87
CA ALA A 93 0.43 -5.68 -4.46
C ALA A 93 -0.77 -6.58 -4.15
N SER A 94 -0.99 -6.87 -2.87
CA SER A 94 -2.18 -7.56 -2.39
C SER A 94 -2.79 -6.90 -1.15
N ASP A 95 -4.08 -7.16 -0.93
CA ASP A 95 -4.73 -6.94 0.36
C ASP A 95 -4.45 -8.10 1.34
N LEU A 96 -5.04 -8.03 2.54
CA LEU A 96 -4.97 -9.11 3.54
C LEU A 96 -5.69 -10.41 3.13
N TYR A 97 -6.60 -10.34 2.16
CA TYR A 97 -7.41 -11.49 1.71
C TYR A 97 -6.84 -12.13 0.45
N SER A 98 -5.60 -11.81 0.10
CA SER A 98 -4.89 -12.30 -1.10
C SER A 98 -5.53 -11.90 -2.44
N ASN A 99 -6.42 -10.90 -2.44
CA ASN A 99 -6.80 -10.24 -3.68
C ASN A 99 -5.65 -9.34 -4.14
N CYS A 100 -5.48 -9.22 -5.44
CA CYS A 100 -4.30 -8.58 -6.01
C CYS A 100 -4.63 -7.31 -6.76
N TYR A 101 -3.80 -6.29 -6.58
CA TYR A 101 -3.69 -5.16 -7.49
C TYR A 101 -2.76 -5.54 -8.63
N LEU A 102 -3.26 -5.39 -9.85
CA LEU A 102 -2.59 -5.75 -11.08
C LEU A 102 -2.36 -4.50 -11.93
N LEU A 103 -1.16 -4.34 -12.45
CA LEU A 103 -0.82 -3.31 -13.43
C LEU A 103 -1.06 -3.87 -14.83
N SER A 104 -1.84 -3.17 -15.65
CA SER A 104 -2.03 -3.57 -17.04
C SER A 104 -0.78 -3.28 -17.86
N LEU A 105 -0.25 -4.30 -18.51
CA LEU A 105 0.82 -4.20 -19.50
C LEU A 105 0.27 -4.21 -20.93
N ARG A 106 -1.06 -4.23 -21.11
CA ARG A 106 -1.68 -4.30 -22.43
C ARG A 106 -1.62 -2.94 -23.12
N PRO A 107 -1.49 -2.88 -24.46
CA PRO A 107 -1.36 -1.60 -25.17
C PRO A 107 -2.53 -0.63 -24.98
N GLN A 108 -3.76 -1.13 -24.89
CA GLN A 108 -4.97 -0.31 -24.85
C GLN A 108 -5.21 0.42 -23.52
N ASP A 109 -4.60 -0.05 -22.44
CA ASP A 109 -4.82 0.43 -21.08
C ASP A 109 -3.54 0.31 -20.22
N ASN A 110 -2.39 0.46 -20.88
CA ASN A 110 -1.08 0.31 -20.24
C ASN A 110 -0.95 1.26 -19.03
N GLY A 111 -0.49 0.71 -17.91
CA GLY A 111 -0.32 1.46 -16.66
C GLY A 111 -1.58 1.63 -15.81
N CYS A 112 -2.76 1.26 -16.31
CA CYS A 112 -3.98 1.21 -15.48
C CYS A 112 -3.83 0.17 -14.36
N VAL A 113 -4.41 0.46 -13.19
CA VAL A 113 -4.43 -0.45 -12.04
C VAL A 113 -5.80 -1.10 -11.93
N TYR A 114 -5.79 -2.42 -11.99
CA TYR A 114 -6.94 -3.28 -11.78
C TYR A 114 -6.87 -3.96 -10.42
N TYR A 115 -8.03 -4.33 -9.90
CA TYR A 115 -8.17 -5.18 -8.74
C TYR A 115 -8.78 -6.51 -9.14
N TRP A 116 -8.09 -7.59 -8.78
CA TRP A 116 -8.48 -8.96 -9.01
C TRP A 116 -9.00 -9.59 -7.72
N SER A 117 -10.31 -9.85 -7.69
CA SER A 117 -10.91 -10.66 -6.63
C SER A 117 -10.71 -12.13 -6.94
N VAL A 118 -9.99 -12.86 -6.07
CA VAL A 118 -9.73 -14.29 -6.24
C VAL A 118 -11.02 -15.10 -6.09
N VAL A 119 -11.85 -14.73 -5.11
CA VAL A 119 -13.11 -15.44 -4.82
C VAL A 119 -14.13 -15.24 -5.93
N GLU A 120 -14.32 -14.00 -6.38
CA GLU A 120 -15.30 -13.68 -7.44
C GLU A 120 -14.76 -13.97 -8.84
N GLN A 121 -13.45 -14.25 -8.96
CA GLN A 121 -12.73 -14.31 -10.24
C GLN A 121 -13.06 -13.12 -11.15
N LYS A 122 -13.05 -11.92 -10.55
CA LYS A 122 -13.50 -10.69 -11.20
C LYS A 122 -12.38 -9.67 -11.23
N LEU A 123 -12.12 -9.16 -12.43
CA LEU A 123 -11.19 -8.08 -12.68
C LEU A 123 -11.96 -6.75 -12.78
N THR A 124 -11.56 -5.75 -12.00
CA THR A 124 -12.21 -4.42 -11.98
C THR A 124 -11.17 -3.32 -12.14
N LEU A 125 -11.42 -2.35 -13.01
CA LEU A 125 -10.58 -1.16 -13.11
C LEU A 125 -10.79 -0.32 -11.84
N GLN A 126 -9.71 0.03 -11.14
CA GLN A 126 -9.76 0.87 -9.95
C GLN A 126 -9.12 2.23 -10.19
N PHE A 127 -8.00 2.28 -10.92
CA PHE A 127 -7.29 3.52 -11.19
C PHE A 127 -6.80 3.59 -12.64
N GLU A 128 -6.89 4.78 -13.24
CA GLU A 128 -6.47 5.05 -14.61
C GLU A 128 -4.95 5.06 -14.80
N SER A 129 -4.18 5.10 -13.70
CA SER A 129 -2.72 4.96 -13.73
C SER A 129 -2.16 4.47 -12.39
N PHE A 130 -0.93 3.96 -12.41
CA PHE A 130 -0.20 3.62 -11.19
C PHE A 130 0.02 4.85 -10.30
N ASN A 131 0.41 6.00 -10.86
CA ASN A 131 0.52 7.24 -10.12
C ASN A 131 -0.80 7.66 -9.43
N CYS A 132 -1.96 7.48 -10.09
CA CYS A 132 -3.27 7.74 -9.45
C CYS A 132 -3.48 6.86 -8.21
N PHE A 133 -3.13 5.57 -8.29
CA PHE A 133 -3.18 4.66 -7.15
C PHE A 133 -2.28 5.13 -6.00
N ILE A 134 -1.06 5.54 -6.31
CA ILE A 134 -0.10 6.03 -5.31
C ILE A 134 -0.55 7.34 -4.65
N LEU A 135 -1.09 8.28 -5.43
CA LEU A 135 -1.66 9.53 -4.90
C LEU A 135 -2.84 9.25 -3.96
N PHE A 136 -3.70 8.31 -4.34
CA PHE A 136 -4.79 7.88 -3.48
C PHE A 136 -4.30 7.34 -2.12
N LEU A 137 -3.26 6.51 -2.11
CA LEU A 137 -2.67 6.04 -0.85
C LEU A 137 -2.07 7.17 -0.03
N ASP A 138 -1.39 8.13 -0.66
CA ASP A 138 -0.86 9.32 0.04
C ASP A 138 -1.99 10.13 0.69
N GLU A 139 -3.12 10.33 0.00
CA GLU A 139 -4.31 11.00 0.54
C GLU A 139 -4.92 10.23 1.72
N VAL A 140 -5.04 8.91 1.60
CA VAL A 140 -5.50 8.05 2.71
C VAL A 140 -4.59 8.22 3.92
N LEU A 141 -3.26 8.14 3.74
CA LEU A 141 -2.29 8.29 4.83
C LEU A 141 -2.41 9.65 5.51
N GLN A 142 -2.53 10.73 4.74
CA GLN A 142 -2.70 12.09 5.27
C GLN A 142 -4.02 12.23 6.06
N SER A 143 -5.10 11.64 5.55
CA SER A 143 -6.41 11.66 6.24
C SER A 143 -6.35 10.92 7.58
N LEU A 144 -5.65 9.80 7.63
CA LEU A 144 -5.46 9.00 8.84
C LEU A 144 -4.57 9.71 9.86
N ASP A 145 -3.45 10.31 9.42
CA ASP A 145 -2.56 11.07 10.31
C ASP A 145 -3.29 12.26 10.95
N LYS A 146 -4.11 12.97 10.15
CA LYS A 146 -4.95 14.06 10.65
C LYS A 146 -5.96 13.57 11.70
N LYS A 147 -6.62 12.44 11.45
CA LYS A 147 -7.58 11.83 12.40
C LYS A 147 -6.87 11.41 13.69
N TYR A 148 -5.77 10.67 13.58
CA TYR A 148 -4.96 10.24 14.72
C TYR A 148 -4.50 11.41 15.60
N LYS A 149 -3.98 12.49 15.00
CA LYS A 149 -3.55 13.68 15.74
C LYS A 149 -4.71 14.37 16.47
N LYS A 150 -5.88 14.44 15.84
CA LYS A 150 -7.08 15.04 16.45
C LYS A 150 -7.54 14.24 17.66
N ASP A 151 -7.64 12.91 17.53
CA ASP A 151 -8.11 12.04 18.61
C ASP A 151 -7.11 12.04 19.78
N ARG A 152 -5.80 12.02 19.48
CA ARG A 152 -4.75 12.16 20.50
C ARG A 152 -4.80 13.50 21.25
N GLN A 153 -5.10 14.60 20.55
CA GLN A 153 -5.28 15.89 21.23
C GLN A 153 -6.49 15.89 22.15
N LEU A 154 -7.59 15.25 21.73
CA LEU A 154 -8.79 15.10 22.54
C LEU A 154 -8.50 14.29 23.82
N ASP A 155 -7.76 13.17 23.71
CA ASP A 155 -7.36 12.36 24.85
C ASP A 155 -6.52 13.16 25.88
N ILE A 156 -5.56 13.94 25.40
CA ILE A 156 -4.73 14.79 26.28
C ILE A 156 -5.61 15.80 27.02
N LEU A 157 -6.57 16.43 26.35
CA LEU A 157 -7.48 17.39 26.98
C LEU A 157 -8.34 16.71 28.06
N ILE A 158 -8.86 15.50 27.78
CA ILE A 158 -9.62 14.72 28.77
C ILE A 158 -8.76 14.45 30.01
N TRP A 159 -7.53 13.97 29.85
CA TRP A 159 -6.62 13.69 30.97
C TRP A 159 -6.27 14.96 31.77
N VAL A 160 -6.08 16.10 31.11
CA VAL A 160 -5.86 17.39 31.78
C VAL A 160 -7.06 17.76 32.66
N TRP A 161 -8.29 17.60 32.15
CA TRP A 161 -9.51 17.87 32.92
C TRP A 161 -9.71 16.89 34.08
N VAL A 162 -9.39 15.61 33.90
CA VAL A 162 -9.42 14.61 34.98
C VAL A 162 -8.44 14.99 36.09
N ILE A 163 -7.18 15.32 35.74
CA ILE A 163 -6.16 15.73 36.72
C ILE A 163 -6.58 17.02 37.44
N ALA A 164 -7.09 18.02 36.70
CA ALA A 164 -7.58 19.27 37.28
C ALA A 164 -8.75 19.04 38.25
N SER A 165 -9.69 18.16 37.91
CA SER A 165 -10.84 17.82 38.76
C SER A 165 -10.40 17.09 40.04
N ILE A 166 -9.45 16.17 39.95
CA ILE A 166 -8.87 15.48 41.10
C ILE A 166 -8.14 16.48 42.01
N ALA A 167 -7.32 17.37 41.44
CA ALA A 167 -6.61 18.39 42.21
C ALA A 167 -7.58 19.34 42.94
N LEU A 168 -8.65 19.75 42.27
CA LEU A 168 -9.70 20.58 42.85
C LEU A 168 -10.43 19.86 44.00
N TYR A 169 -10.77 18.59 43.82
CA TYR A 169 -11.38 17.76 44.87
C TYR A 169 -10.48 17.64 46.10
N ILE A 170 -9.18 17.37 45.91
CA ILE A 170 -8.21 17.28 47.01
C ILE A 170 -8.10 18.63 47.75
N TYR A 171 -8.10 19.75 47.01
CA TYR A 171 -8.04 21.08 47.60
C TYR A 171 -9.23 21.37 48.53
N PHE A 172 -10.45 20.98 48.13
CA PHE A 172 -11.67 21.19 48.93
C PHE A 172 -11.90 20.18 50.05
N GLN A 173 -11.09 19.12 50.14
CA GLN A 173 -11.10 18.15 51.25
C GLN A 173 -10.15 18.54 52.40
N LYS A 174 -9.44 19.67 52.28
CA LYS A 174 -8.60 20.28 53.33
C LYS A 174 -9.30 21.48 53.96
#